data_AF-A0A918QD45-F1
#
_entry.id   AF-A0A918QD45-F1
#
_cell.length_a   1.000
_cell.length_b   1.000
_cell.length_c   1.000
_cell.angle_alpha   90.00
_cell.angle_beta   90.00
_cell.angle_gamma   90.00
#
_symmetry.space_group_name_H-M   'P 1'
#
loop_
_entity.id
_entity.type
_entity.pdbx_description
1 polymer ?
#
loop_
_entity_poly.entity_id
_entity_poly.type
_entity_poly.pdbx_seq_one_letter_code
_entity_poly.pdbx_strand_id
1 'polypeptide(L)'
;MPDPLRPSRRVLRTTARGCPVLTNPRPNRGTAFTQTQRREPDLVGLIPPQVLTLDQQAARAYQQYSAQPTDLAKNVYLTALHDRNEVLFYRLIGDHLPEMLPIVHTPTVGTAIERYSFEYRRPRGIYLSAHAPEDIERSLRAPGLALTTST
;
A
#
# COMPACT_ATOMS: atom_id res chain seq x y z
N MET A 1 2.16 -24.18 27.28
CA MET A 1 1.04 -23.99 26.34
C MET A 1 1.38 -22.83 25.42
N PRO A 2 1.35 -22.99 24.08
CA PRO A 2 1.52 -21.86 23.17
C PRO A 2 0.32 -20.90 23.28
N ASP A 3 0.62 -19.60 23.26
CA ASP A 3 -0.35 -18.50 23.35
C ASP A 3 -1.33 -18.50 22.15
N PRO A 4 -2.65 -18.64 22.37
CA PRO A 4 -3.66 -18.71 21.31
C PRO A 4 -3.84 -17.39 20.53
N LEU A 5 -3.25 -16.28 21.00
CA LEU A 5 -3.32 -14.97 20.34
C LEU A 5 -2.08 -14.62 19.51
N ARG A 6 -1.08 -15.51 19.39
CA ARG A 6 -0.01 -15.31 18.40
C ARG A 6 -0.55 -15.62 17.01
N PRO A 7 -0.79 -14.63 16.14
CA PRO A 7 -1.19 -14.93 14.77
C PRO A 7 -0.09 -15.78 14.14
N SER A 8 -0.49 -16.91 13.55
CA SER A 8 0.40 -17.70 12.70
C SER A 8 1.03 -16.75 11.69
N ARG A 9 2.37 -16.78 11.57
CA ARG A 9 3.12 -15.87 10.71
C ARG A 9 2.61 -16.03 9.27
N ARG A 10 1.69 -15.17 8.83
CA ARG A 10 1.16 -15.18 7.47
C ARG A 10 2.31 -14.87 6.52
N VAL A 11 2.73 -15.86 5.75
CA VAL A 11 3.77 -15.71 4.74
C VAL A 11 3.11 -15.43 3.41
N LEU A 12 3.45 -14.30 2.78
CA LEU A 12 3.10 -14.04 1.40
C LEU A 12 4.09 -14.77 0.48
N ARG A 13 3.58 -15.66 -0.36
CA ARG A 13 4.34 -16.32 -1.43
C ARG A 13 4.05 -15.61 -2.75
N THR A 14 5.08 -15.39 -3.55
CA THR A 14 4.94 -14.75 -4.86
C THR A 14 5.93 -15.33 -5.85
N THR A 15 5.54 -15.39 -7.12
CA THR A 15 6.40 -15.73 -8.26
C THR A 15 6.94 -14.49 -8.96
N ALA A 16 6.56 -13.29 -8.52
CA ALA A 16 7.00 -12.03 -9.11
C ALA A 16 8.52 -11.84 -8.93
N ARG A 17 9.16 -11.24 -9.95
CA ARG A 17 10.60 -10.94 -10.01
C ARG A 17 10.79 -9.52 -10.55
N GLY A 18 11.87 -8.84 -10.19
CA GLY A 18 12.20 -7.50 -10.65
C GLY A 18 11.14 -6.45 -10.30
N CYS A 19 10.88 -5.52 -11.23
CA CYS A 19 9.93 -4.41 -11.06
C CYS A 19 8.52 -4.84 -10.57
N PRO A 20 7.90 -5.93 -11.07
CA PRO A 20 6.64 -6.47 -10.53
C PRO A 20 6.58 -6.65 -9.01
N VAL A 21 7.70 -6.94 -8.34
CA VAL A 21 7.75 -7.04 -6.87
C VAL A 21 7.64 -5.65 -6.22
N LEU A 22 8.24 -4.64 -6.84
CA LEU A 22 8.26 -3.26 -6.35
C LEU A 22 6.95 -2.51 -6.65
N THR A 23 6.21 -2.90 -7.68
CA THR A 23 4.91 -2.28 -8.04
C THR A 23 3.73 -2.89 -7.29
N ASN A 24 3.90 -4.05 -6.64
CA ASN A 24 2.91 -4.63 -5.75
C ASN A 24 3.16 -4.13 -4.31
N PRO A 25 2.25 -3.31 -3.73
CA PRO A 25 2.49 -2.69 -2.43
C PRO A 25 2.56 -3.68 -1.27
N ARG A 26 2.00 -4.89 -1.41
CA ARG A 26 1.98 -5.92 -0.37
C ARG A 26 3.35 -6.57 -0.11
N PRO A 27 4.04 -7.12 -1.12
CA PRO A 27 5.38 -7.68 -0.93
C PRO A 27 6.48 -6.61 -0.94
N ASN A 28 6.22 -5.39 -1.44
CA ASN A 28 7.25 -4.36 -1.54
C ASN A 28 7.70 -3.87 -0.15
N ARG A 29 8.99 -4.02 0.12
CA ARG A 29 9.65 -3.51 1.34
C ARG A 29 10.58 -2.33 1.08
N GLY A 30 10.69 -1.88 -0.17
CA GLY A 30 11.63 -0.85 -0.59
C GLY A 30 13.05 -1.15 -0.12
N THR A 31 13.71 -0.19 0.51
CA THR A 31 15.08 -0.35 1.03
C THR A 31 15.21 -1.32 2.21
N ALA A 32 14.12 -1.86 2.75
CA ALA A 32 14.16 -2.85 3.83
C ALA A 32 14.38 -4.29 3.34
N PHE A 33 14.43 -4.51 2.01
CA PHE A 33 15.00 -5.75 1.49
C PHE A 33 16.49 -5.83 1.85
N THR A 34 16.88 -6.88 2.59
CA THR A 34 18.30 -7.17 2.85
C THR A 34 19.01 -7.53 1.55
N GLN A 35 20.35 -7.47 1.52
CA GLN A 35 21.10 -7.79 0.31
C GLN A 35 20.79 -9.19 -0.23
N THR A 36 20.63 -10.18 0.66
CA THR A 36 20.22 -11.55 0.28
C THR A 36 18.80 -11.58 -0.30
N GLN A 37 17.85 -10.88 0.34
CA GLN A 37 16.47 -10.79 -0.14
C GLN A 37 16.31 -10.03 -1.45
N ARG A 38 17.33 -9.27 -1.89
CA ARG A 38 17.34 -8.62 -3.21
C ARG A 38 17.79 -9.55 -4.33
N ARG A 39 18.65 -10.53 -4.04
CA ARG A 39 19.20 -11.44 -5.05
C ARG A 39 18.15 -12.39 -5.59
N GLU A 40 17.39 -13.02 -4.69
CA GLU A 40 16.43 -14.06 -5.06
C GLU A 40 15.30 -13.55 -5.99
N PRO A 41 14.66 -12.38 -5.75
CA PRO A 41 13.67 -11.81 -6.67
C PRO A 41 14.24 -10.85 -7.72
N ASP A 42 15.56 -10.85 -7.99
CA ASP A 42 16.20 -10.01 -9.03
C ASP A 42 15.99 -8.49 -8.83
N LEU A 43 16.18 -8.00 -7.60
CA LEU A 43 16.04 -6.58 -7.23
C LEU A 43 17.35 -5.81 -7.17
N VAL A 44 18.48 -6.48 -7.40
CA VAL A 44 19.81 -5.83 -7.42
C VAL A 44 19.83 -4.78 -8.53
N GLY A 45 20.19 -3.55 -8.17
CA GLY A 45 20.20 -2.41 -9.11
C GLY A 45 18.86 -1.67 -9.26
N LEU A 46 17.74 -2.23 -8.79
CA LEU A 46 16.42 -1.60 -8.90
C LEU A 46 16.06 -0.69 -7.70
N ILE A 47 16.82 -0.79 -6.61
CA ILE A 47 16.65 0.03 -5.40
C ILE A 47 18.03 0.48 -4.88
N PRO A 48 18.11 1.63 -4.17
CA PRO A 48 19.37 2.12 -3.61
C PRO A 48 20.09 1.06 -2.74
N PRO A 49 21.43 1.00 -2.76
CA PRO A 49 22.20 -0.07 -2.11
C PRO A 49 22.03 -0.09 -0.58
N GLN A 50 21.75 1.06 0.03
CA GLN A 50 21.52 1.17 1.47
C GLN A 50 20.33 0.30 1.90
N VAL A 51 20.54 -0.48 2.97
CA VAL A 51 19.46 -1.19 3.66
C VAL A 51 18.98 -0.33 4.82
N LEU A 52 17.67 -0.07 4.88
CA LEU A 52 17.04 0.64 5.99
C LEU A 52 16.09 -0.28 6.74
N THR A 53 16.06 -0.20 8.05
CA THR A 53 15.03 -0.89 8.85
C THR A 53 13.66 -0.27 8.60
N LEU A 54 12.59 -1.00 8.96
CA LEU A 54 11.23 -0.46 8.87
C LEU A 54 11.08 0.82 9.72
N ASP A 55 11.69 0.88 10.89
CA ASP A 55 11.67 2.07 11.76
C ASP A 55 12.36 3.27 11.11
N GLN A 56 13.50 3.07 10.45
CA GLN A 56 14.21 4.13 9.71
C GLN A 56 13.37 4.62 8.52
N GLN A 57 12.70 3.71 7.82
CA GLN A 57 11.77 4.08 6.75
C GLN A 57 10.57 4.87 7.28
N ALA A 58 10.00 4.46 8.42
CA ALA A 58 8.87 5.12 9.06
C ALA A 58 9.25 6.53 9.53
N ALA A 59 10.40 6.70 10.18
CA ALA A 59 10.90 8.02 10.59
C ALA A 59 11.07 8.97 9.40
N ARG A 60 11.66 8.49 8.30
CA ARG A 60 11.79 9.28 7.06
C ARG A 60 10.42 9.60 6.45
N ALA A 61 9.50 8.64 6.45
CA ALA A 61 8.16 8.85 5.91
C ALA A 61 7.37 9.86 6.74
N TYR A 62 7.51 9.84 8.07
CA TYR A 62 6.92 10.83 8.97
C TYR A 62 7.44 12.24 8.66
N GLN A 63 8.77 12.42 8.54
CA GLN A 63 9.35 13.72 8.18
C GLN A 63 8.80 14.27 6.85
N GLN A 64 8.68 13.41 5.84
CA GLN A 64 8.12 13.80 4.54
C GLN A 64 6.63 14.15 4.62
N TYR A 65 5.87 13.41 5.44
CA TYR A 65 4.47 13.69 5.73
C TYR A 65 4.29 15.04 6.45
N SER A 66 5.08 15.29 7.52
CA SER A 66 5.02 16.53 8.29
C SER A 66 5.42 17.75 7.47
N ALA A 67 6.26 17.58 6.45
CA ALA A 67 6.65 18.64 5.53
C ALA A 67 5.59 18.98 4.48
N GLN A 68 4.50 18.21 4.37
CA GLN A 68 3.43 18.51 3.41
C GLN A 68 2.67 19.78 3.84
N PRO A 69 2.40 20.71 2.89
CA PRO A 69 1.92 22.05 3.22
C PRO A 69 0.45 22.12 3.63
N THR A 70 -0.35 21.10 3.29
CA THR A 70 -1.80 21.07 3.56
C THR A 70 -2.24 19.67 3.90
N ASP A 71 -3.41 19.54 4.54
CA ASP A 71 -3.99 18.24 4.87
C ASP A 71 -4.34 17.43 3.62
N LEU A 72 -4.76 18.10 2.54
CA LEU A 72 -4.92 17.45 1.24
C LEU A 72 -3.59 16.90 0.73
N ALA A 73 -2.50 17.68 0.77
CA ALA A 73 -1.17 17.20 0.36
C ALA A 73 -0.68 16.04 1.24
N LYS A 74 -0.99 16.05 2.54
CA LYS A 74 -0.74 14.94 3.46
C LYS A 74 -1.54 13.68 3.06
N ASN A 75 -2.83 13.83 2.73
CA ASN A 75 -3.67 12.74 2.25
C ASN A 75 -3.11 12.14 0.95
N VAL A 76 -2.71 12.99 0.01
CA VAL A 76 -2.04 12.61 -1.24
C VAL A 76 -0.77 11.81 -0.96
N TYR A 77 0.08 12.30 -0.05
CA TYR A 77 1.32 11.64 0.35
C TYR A 77 1.05 10.25 0.96
N LEU A 78 0.14 10.15 1.92
CA LEU A 78 -0.23 8.89 2.57
C LEU A 78 -0.83 7.89 1.57
N THR A 79 -1.63 8.36 0.61
CA THR A 79 -2.20 7.52 -0.46
C THR A 79 -1.10 6.97 -1.37
N ALA A 80 -0.15 7.81 -1.79
CA ALA A 80 1.01 7.36 -2.59
C ALA A 80 1.91 6.39 -1.80
N LEU A 81 2.06 6.60 -0.49
CA LEU A 81 2.80 5.68 0.37
C LEU A 81 2.11 4.31 0.41
N HIS A 82 0.79 4.30 0.57
CA HIS A 82 -0.02 3.08 0.55
C HIS A 82 0.12 2.33 -0.79
N ASP A 83 0.11 3.06 -1.93
CA ASP A 83 0.28 2.51 -3.29
C ASP A 83 1.63 1.89 -3.57
N ARG A 84 2.64 2.31 -2.81
CA ARG A 84 4.00 1.81 -2.95
C ARG A 84 4.32 0.70 -1.97
N ASN A 85 3.96 0.84 -0.71
CA ASN A 85 4.36 -0.07 0.38
C ASN A 85 3.31 -0.07 1.49
N GLU A 86 2.48 -1.10 1.49
CA GLU A 86 1.33 -1.25 2.40
C GLU A 86 1.78 -1.47 3.85
N VAL A 87 2.87 -2.22 4.05
CA VAL A 87 3.44 -2.46 5.39
C VAL A 87 3.95 -1.16 6.01
N LEU A 88 4.67 -0.34 5.25
CA LEU A 88 5.18 0.93 5.73
C LEU A 88 4.05 1.93 6.00
N PHE A 89 3.03 1.96 5.15
CA PHE A 89 1.84 2.79 5.35
C PHE A 89 1.14 2.45 6.67
N TYR A 90 0.79 1.18 6.90
CA TYR A 90 0.12 0.78 8.14
C TYR A 90 1.01 0.92 9.36
N ARG A 91 2.33 0.71 9.22
CA ARG A 91 3.26 0.98 10.31
C ARG A 91 3.22 2.46 10.70
N LEU A 92 3.34 3.36 9.74
CA LEU A 92 3.36 4.80 9.98
C LEU A 92 2.04 5.29 10.61
N ILE A 93 0.89 4.88 10.06
CA ILE A 93 -0.41 5.25 10.61
C ILE A 93 -0.61 4.65 12.00
N GLY A 94 -0.18 3.41 12.23
CA GLY A 94 -0.28 2.78 13.54
C GLY A 94 0.46 3.57 14.63
N ASP A 95 1.65 4.07 14.32
CA ASP A 95 2.47 4.86 15.26
C ASP A 95 1.90 6.27 15.53
N HIS A 96 1.14 6.84 14.58
CA HIS A 96 0.66 8.24 14.63
C HIS A 96 -0.86 8.35 14.42
N LEU A 97 -1.63 7.34 14.85
CA LEU A 97 -3.04 7.20 14.50
C LEU A 97 -3.89 8.45 14.82
N PRO A 98 -3.81 9.07 16.01
CA PRO A 98 -4.63 10.26 16.31
C PRO A 98 -4.36 11.44 15.37
N GLU A 99 -3.12 11.61 14.92
CA GLU A 99 -2.71 12.67 14.00
C GLU A 99 -3.16 12.38 12.57
N MET A 100 -3.03 11.13 12.12
CA MET A 100 -3.22 10.76 10.71
C MET A 100 -4.64 10.31 10.38
N LEU A 101 -5.43 9.88 11.35
CA LEU A 101 -6.83 9.47 11.14
C LEU A 101 -7.68 10.55 10.46
N PRO A 102 -7.68 11.84 10.88
CA PRO A 102 -8.46 12.88 10.20
C PRO A 102 -7.95 13.22 8.80
N ILE A 103 -6.73 12.79 8.44
CA ILE A 103 -6.15 12.98 7.11
C ILE A 103 -6.60 11.88 6.15
N VAL A 104 -6.65 10.63 6.59
CA VAL A 104 -7.09 9.48 5.75
C VAL A 104 -8.60 9.25 5.79
N HIS A 105 -9.30 9.90 6.73
CA HIS A 105 -10.75 9.87 6.87
C HIS A 105 -11.31 11.31 6.81
N THR A 106 -12.49 11.50 7.36
CA THR A 106 -13.14 12.79 7.55
C THR A 106 -12.32 13.72 8.44
N PRO A 107 -12.26 15.04 8.12
CA PRO A 107 -12.94 15.69 6.99
C PRO A 107 -12.15 15.64 5.67
N THR A 108 -10.84 15.39 5.70
CA THR A 108 -9.94 15.55 4.55
C THR A 108 -10.30 14.68 3.36
N VAL A 109 -10.78 13.45 3.60
CA VAL A 109 -11.21 12.54 2.53
C VAL A 109 -12.36 13.13 1.70
N GLY A 110 -13.22 13.97 2.31
CA GLY A 110 -14.29 14.66 1.59
C GLY A 110 -13.75 15.59 0.51
N THR A 111 -12.79 16.46 0.87
CA THR A 111 -12.09 17.33 -0.08
C THR A 111 -11.34 16.54 -1.14
N ALA A 112 -10.75 15.40 -0.77
CA ALA A 112 -10.06 14.52 -1.71
C ALA A 112 -11.04 13.88 -2.73
N ILE A 113 -12.24 13.49 -2.28
CA ILE A 113 -13.31 12.96 -3.15
C ILE A 113 -13.79 14.03 -4.13
N GLU A 114 -14.02 15.25 -3.67
CA GLU A 114 -14.42 16.37 -4.54
C GLU A 114 -13.42 16.64 -5.67
N ARG A 115 -12.13 16.42 -5.40
CA ARG A 115 -11.04 16.62 -6.37
C ARG A 115 -10.62 15.35 -7.09
N TYR A 116 -11.29 14.22 -6.83
CA TYR A 116 -10.83 12.90 -7.25
C TYR A 116 -10.60 12.78 -8.76
N SER A 117 -11.51 13.35 -9.57
CA SER A 117 -11.39 13.33 -11.04
C SER A 117 -10.17 14.10 -11.55
N PHE A 118 -9.77 15.18 -10.87
CA PHE A 118 -8.57 15.95 -11.24
C PHE A 118 -7.29 15.27 -10.77
N GLU A 119 -7.35 14.59 -9.64
CA GLU A 119 -6.19 13.95 -9.03
C GLU A 119 -6.02 12.48 -9.41
N TYR A 120 -6.84 11.94 -10.32
CA TYR A 120 -6.93 10.51 -10.62
C TYR A 120 -5.55 9.81 -10.63
N ARG A 121 -5.38 8.86 -9.71
CA ARG A 121 -4.14 8.08 -9.52
C ARG A 121 -4.40 6.59 -9.76
N ARG A 122 -3.60 5.74 -9.11
CA ARG A 122 -3.77 4.28 -9.13
C ARG A 122 -5.18 3.92 -8.60
N PRO A 123 -5.99 3.17 -9.37
CA PRO A 123 -7.29 2.74 -8.89
C PRO A 123 -7.13 1.77 -7.71
N ARG A 124 -7.89 2.03 -6.64
CA ARG A 124 -8.06 1.13 -5.51
C ARG A 124 -9.53 0.78 -5.39
N GLY A 125 -9.88 -0.42 -5.83
CA GLY A 125 -11.26 -0.90 -5.85
C GLY A 125 -11.74 -1.18 -7.26
N ILE A 126 -13.05 -1.26 -7.40
CA ILE A 126 -13.75 -1.63 -8.63
C ILE A 126 -14.78 -0.54 -8.87
N TYR A 127 -14.81 0.01 -10.08
CA TYR A 127 -15.84 0.97 -10.49
C TYR A 127 -16.96 0.20 -11.17
N LEU A 128 -18.18 0.38 -10.71
CA LEU A 128 -19.37 -0.24 -11.28
C LEU A 128 -20.29 0.86 -11.80
N SER A 129 -20.74 0.72 -13.04
CA SER A 129 -21.64 1.68 -13.67
C SER A 129 -23.07 1.15 -13.66
N ALA A 130 -24.02 1.96 -13.20
CA ALA A 130 -25.45 1.64 -13.31
C ALA A 130 -25.94 1.61 -14.77
N HIS A 131 -25.17 2.19 -15.71
CA HIS A 131 -25.49 2.22 -17.14
C HIS A 131 -24.94 1.02 -17.92
N ALA A 132 -24.14 0.16 -17.30
CA ALA A 132 -23.62 -1.07 -17.90
C ALA A 132 -23.70 -2.23 -16.89
N PRO A 133 -24.92 -2.61 -16.42
CA PRO A 133 -25.09 -3.67 -15.44
C PRO A 133 -24.57 -5.04 -15.90
N GLU A 134 -24.54 -5.27 -17.22
CA GLU A 134 -23.98 -6.48 -17.84
C GLU A 134 -22.47 -6.66 -17.59
N ASP A 135 -21.73 -5.57 -17.32
CA ASP A 135 -20.30 -5.62 -17.03
C ASP A 135 -19.98 -5.84 -15.54
N ILE A 136 -20.99 -5.90 -14.65
CA ILE A 136 -20.77 -6.03 -13.20
C ILE A 136 -19.97 -7.29 -12.87
N GLU A 137 -20.39 -8.45 -13.39
CA GLU A 137 -19.71 -9.71 -13.09
C GLU A 137 -18.25 -9.70 -13.59
N ARG A 138 -18.04 -9.21 -14.81
CA ARG A 138 -16.70 -9.04 -15.39
C ARG A 138 -15.83 -8.15 -14.51
N SER A 139 -16.38 -7.02 -14.06
CA SER A 139 -15.69 -6.04 -13.22
C SER A 139 -15.30 -6.62 -11.86
N LEU A 140 -16.15 -7.45 -11.26
CA LEU A 140 -15.88 -8.14 -9.98
C LEU A 140 -14.80 -9.21 -10.10
N ARG A 141 -14.71 -9.90 -11.24
CA ARG A 141 -13.67 -10.92 -11.51
C ARG A 141 -12.30 -10.33 -11.85
N ALA A 142 -12.25 -9.12 -12.42
CA ALA A 142 -11.03 -8.50 -12.95
C ALA A 142 -9.85 -8.37 -11.96
N PRO A 143 -10.04 -8.05 -10.65
CA PRO A 143 -8.93 -7.94 -9.71
C PRO A 143 -8.28 -9.28 -9.32
N GLY A 144 -8.77 -10.41 -9.83
CA GLY A 144 -8.30 -11.74 -9.42
C GLY A 144 -8.77 -12.14 -8.02
N LEU A 145 -9.80 -11.46 -7.48
CA LEU A 145 -10.60 -11.90 -6.32
C LEU A 145 -11.51 -13.08 -6.72
N ALA A 146 -10.96 -14.09 -7.39
CA ALA A 146 -11.67 -15.35 -7.52
C ALA A 146 -11.71 -15.98 -6.13
N LEU A 147 -12.91 -16.10 -5.56
CA LEU A 147 -13.18 -17.10 -4.53
C LEU A 147 -12.85 -18.44 -5.18
N THR A 148 -11.66 -18.96 -4.94
CA THR A 148 -11.35 -20.35 -5.24
C THR A 148 -12.24 -21.18 -4.34
N THR A 149 -13.43 -21.52 -4.83
CA THR A 149 -14.14 -22.72 -4.39
C THR A 149 -13.27 -23.89 -4.80
N SER A 150 -12.34 -24.26 -3.92
CA SER A 150 -11.68 -25.56 -3.99
C SER A 150 -12.77 -26.62 -4.00
N THR A 151 -12.87 -27.34 -5.12
CA THR A 151 -13.58 -28.62 -5.22
C THR A 151 -12.60 -29.72 -4.88
#